data_AF-A0AA37THS9-F1
#
_entry.id   AF-A0AA37THS9-F1
#
_cell.length_a   1.000
_cell.length_b   1.000
_cell.length_c   1.000
_cell.angle_alpha   90.00
_cell.angle_beta   90.00
_cell.angle_gamma   90.00
#
_symmetry.space_group_name_H-M   'P 1'
#
loop_
_entity.id
_entity.type
_entity.pdbx_description
1 polymer ?
#
loop_
_entity_poly.entity_id
_entity_poly.type
_entity_poly.pdbx_seq_one_letter_code
_entity_poly.pdbx_strand_id
1 'polypeptide(L)'
;MSLSEPVELVRRLGCAPRIGAIVMAEQAVDTYLAGYSHPDDRTIALDILLRDLARLRVQEAALDRFIGEVETYIDLLHRDLARRAA
;
A
#
# COMPACT_ATOMS: atom_id res chain seq x y z
N MET A 1 -17.70 4.79 -1.16
CA MET A 1 -16.85 3.79 -1.87
C MET A 1 -16.00 3.14 -0.82
N SER A 2 -15.97 1.80 -0.78
CA SER A 2 -15.10 1.07 0.15
C SER A 2 -13.64 1.30 -0.26
N LEU A 3 -12.75 1.55 0.70
CA LEU A 3 -11.31 1.53 0.46
C LEU A 3 -10.88 0.08 0.19
N SER A 4 -9.78 -0.10 -0.54
CA SER A 4 -9.16 -1.41 -0.70
C SER A 4 -8.76 -2.01 0.67
N GLU A 5 -8.86 -3.33 0.84
CA GLU A 5 -8.61 -4.01 2.12
C GLU A 5 -7.25 -3.64 2.76
N PRO A 6 -6.13 -3.53 2.01
CA PRO A 6 -4.85 -3.08 2.58
C PRO A 6 -4.92 -1.64 3.11
N VAL A 7 -5.64 -0.75 2.44
CA VAL A 7 -5.75 0.66 2.84
C VAL A 7 -6.62 0.81 4.08
N GLU A 8 -7.66 -0.02 4.23
CA GLU A 8 -8.41 -0.08 5.47
C GLU A 8 -7.56 -0.54 6.65
N LEU A 9 -6.66 -1.51 6.43
CA LEU A 9 -5.71 -1.96 7.44
C LEU A 9 -4.68 -0.87 7.77
N VAL A 10 -4.13 -0.18 6.77
CA VAL A 10 -3.23 0.97 6.95
C VAL A 10 -3.90 2.03 7.82
N ARG A 11 -5.16 2.38 7.55
CA ARG A 11 -5.92 3.31 8.40
C ARG A 11 -6.01 2.83 9.84
N ARG A 12 -6.37 1.55 10.07
CA ARG A 12 -6.51 0.97 11.41
C ARG A 12 -5.19 0.96 12.18
N LEU A 13 -4.09 0.59 11.52
CA LEU A 13 -2.75 0.53 12.10
C LEU A 13 -2.21 1.93 12.41
N GLY A 14 -2.49 2.91 11.55
CA GLY A 14 -2.12 4.30 11.75
C GLY A 14 -2.82 4.97 12.93
N CYS A 15 -4.09 4.63 13.19
CA CYS A 15 -4.84 5.15 14.35
C CYS A 15 -4.38 4.58 15.70
N ALA A 16 -3.75 3.40 15.72
CA ALA A 16 -3.26 2.73 16.93
C ALA A 16 -1.86 2.15 16.69
N PRO A 17 -0.83 2.99 16.55
CA PRO A 17 0.49 2.55 16.14
C PRO A 17 1.08 1.61 17.18
N ARG A 18 1.28 0.34 16.77
CA ARG A 18 1.99 -0.68 17.53
C ARG A 18 3.38 -0.87 16.92
N ILE A 19 4.33 -1.35 17.72
CA ILE A 19 5.63 -1.80 17.19
C ILE A 19 5.36 -2.83 16.08
N GLY A 20 5.95 -2.61 14.90
CA GLY A 20 5.76 -3.47 13.73
C GLY A 20 4.55 -3.12 12.85
N ALA A 21 3.81 -2.05 13.13
CA ALA A 21 2.66 -1.63 12.31
C ALA A 21 3.04 -1.42 10.83
N ILE A 22 4.23 -0.91 10.54
CA ILE A 22 4.69 -0.75 9.15
C ILE A 22 4.87 -2.09 8.45
N VAL A 23 5.54 -3.05 9.10
CA VAL A 23 5.75 -4.41 8.56
C VAL A 23 4.42 -5.12 8.31
N MET A 24 3.42 -4.92 9.17
CA MET A 24 2.08 -5.46 8.95
C MET A 24 1.39 -4.84 7.74
N ALA A 25 1.59 -3.54 7.50
CA ALA A 25 1.05 -2.87 6.31
C ALA A 25 1.73 -3.37 5.03
N GLU A 26 3.06 -3.51 5.05
CA GLU A 26 3.84 -4.09 3.95
C GLU A 26 3.36 -5.51 3.62
N GLN A 27 3.21 -6.37 4.64
CA GLN A 27 2.71 -7.73 4.46
C GLN A 27 1.29 -7.79 3.87
N ALA A 28 0.44 -6.83 4.20
CA ALA A 28 -0.91 -6.74 3.61
C ALA A 28 -0.86 -6.33 2.13
N VAL A 29 0.05 -5.43 1.76
CA VAL A 29 0.31 -5.09 0.35
C VAL A 29 0.83 -6.33 -0.40
N ASP A 30 1.81 -7.04 0.15
CA ASP A 30 2.33 -8.29 -0.45
C ASP A 30 1.23 -9.34 -0.65
N THR A 31 0.39 -9.54 0.37
CA THR A 31 -0.72 -10.51 0.31
C THR A 31 -1.73 -10.12 -0.76
N TYR A 32 -2.05 -8.83 -0.86
CA TYR A 32 -2.93 -8.32 -1.90
C TYR A 32 -2.36 -8.56 -3.30
N LEU A 33 -1.06 -8.30 -3.50
CA LEU A 33 -0.38 -8.54 -4.78
C LEU A 33 -0.22 -10.02 -5.14
N ALA A 34 -0.09 -10.90 -4.13
CA ALA A 34 -0.02 -12.34 -4.33
C ALA A 34 -1.31 -12.89 -4.98
N GLY A 35 -2.44 -12.19 -4.85
CA GLY A 35 -3.69 -12.51 -5.55
C GLY A 35 -3.68 -12.27 -7.06
N TYR A 36 -2.69 -11.55 -7.59
CA TYR A 36 -2.56 -11.24 -9.01
C TYR A 36 -1.46 -12.09 -9.66
N SER A 37 -1.81 -12.81 -10.73
CA SER A 37 -0.90 -13.73 -11.42
C SER A 37 -0.01 -13.04 -12.45
N HIS A 38 -0.50 -11.97 -13.09
CA HIS A 38 0.25 -11.25 -14.14
C HIS A 38 0.97 -10.01 -13.58
N PRO A 39 2.19 -9.71 -14.07
CA PRO A 39 2.95 -8.54 -13.62
C PRO A 39 2.28 -7.21 -13.97
N ASP A 40 1.56 -7.14 -15.10
CA ASP A 40 0.80 -5.94 -15.48
C ASP A 40 -0.37 -5.70 -14.52
N ASP A 41 -1.10 -6.75 -14.14
CA ASP A 41 -2.19 -6.66 -13.16
C ASP A 41 -1.67 -6.19 -11.79
N ARG A 42 -0.49 -6.65 -11.38
CA ARG A 42 0.17 -6.20 -10.14
C ARG A 42 0.52 -4.72 -10.19
N THR A 43 0.98 -4.23 -11.33
CA THR A 43 1.30 -2.81 -11.53
C THR A 43 0.03 -1.96 -11.40
N ILE A 44 -1.06 -2.37 -12.04
CA ILE A 44 -2.36 -1.70 -11.93
C ILE A 44 -2.87 -1.73 -10.47
N ALA A 45 -2.70 -2.87 -9.78
CA ALA A 45 -3.11 -3.02 -8.39
C ALA A 45 -2.35 -2.06 -7.45
N LEU A 46 -1.05 -1.88 -7.67
CA LEU A 46 -0.25 -0.90 -6.93
C LEU A 46 -0.69 0.55 -7.20
N ASP A 47 -0.98 0.90 -8.45
CA ASP A 47 -1.49 2.23 -8.81
C ASP A 47 -2.83 2.54 -8.10
N ILE A 48 -3.71 1.54 -8.00
CA ILE A 48 -4.97 1.65 -7.26
C ILE A 48 -4.70 1.90 -5.77
N LEU A 49 -3.77 1.15 -5.16
CA LEU A 49 -3.38 1.33 -3.77
C LEU A 49 -2.83 2.73 -3.50
N LEU A 50 -1.92 3.25 -4.35
CA LEU A 50 -1.40 4.61 -4.23
C LEU A 50 -2.51 5.66 -4.29
N ARG A 51 -3.48 5.47 -5.19
CA ARG A 51 -4.63 6.38 -5.30
C ARG A 51 -5.51 6.35 -4.04
N ASP A 52 -5.75 5.18 -3.47
CA ASP A 52 -6.53 5.04 -2.24
C ASP A 52 -5.79 5.56 -1.01
N LEU A 53 -4.47 5.38 -0.93
CA LEU A 53 -3.61 5.97 0.10
C LEU A 53 -3.59 7.50 0.02
N ALA A 54 -3.50 8.06 -1.18
CA ALA A 54 -3.60 9.51 -1.38
C ALA A 54 -4.95 10.06 -0.90
N ARG A 55 -6.06 9.33 -1.16
CA ARG A 55 -7.38 9.69 -0.62
C ARG A 55 -7.40 9.62 0.91
N LEU A 56 -6.83 8.56 1.49
CA LEU A 56 -6.75 8.41 2.94
C LEU A 56 -5.94 9.54 3.58
N ARG A 57 -4.81 9.94 2.98
CA ARG A 57 -4.00 11.08 3.44
C ARG A 57 -4.80 12.38 3.48
N VAL A 58 -5.63 12.63 2.47
CA VAL A 58 -6.49 13.83 2.43
C VAL A 58 -7.54 13.79 3.54
N GLN A 59 -8.05 12.61 3.89
CA GLN A 59 -9.06 12.45 4.95
C GLN A 59 -8.45 12.51 6.35
N GLU A 60 -7.26 11.94 6.53
CA GLU A 60 -6.62 11.72 7.82
C GLU A 60 -5.17 12.20 7.78
N ALA A 61 -4.97 13.52 7.77
CA ALA A 61 -3.64 14.14 7.68
C ALA A 61 -2.69 13.72 8.83
N ALA A 62 -3.24 13.27 9.97
CA ALA A 62 -2.45 12.73 11.07
C ALA A 62 -1.67 11.45 10.70
N LEU A 63 -2.12 10.73 9.67
CA LEU A 63 -1.50 9.50 9.18
C LEU A 63 -0.44 9.74 8.10
N ASP A 64 -0.20 11.00 7.70
CA ASP A 64 0.66 11.38 6.57
C ASP A 64 2.02 10.67 6.57
N ARG A 65 2.70 10.67 7.73
CA ARG A 65 4.00 10.00 7.88
C ARG A 65 3.90 8.49 7.69
N PHE A 66 2.90 7.86 8.31
CA PHE A 66 2.71 6.41 8.20
C PHE A 66 2.36 6.00 6.77
N ILE A 67 1.51 6.78 6.10
CA ILE A 67 1.16 6.57 4.68
C ILE A 67 2.41 6.74 3.80
N GLY A 68 3.26 7.73 4.07
CA GLY A 68 4.49 7.95 3.28
C GLY A 68 5.48 6.80 3.33
N GLU A 69 5.59 6.10 4.47
CA GLU A 69 6.42 4.89 4.59
C GLU A 69 5.85 3.75 3.72
N VAL A 70 4.53 3.56 3.75
CA VAL A 70 3.84 2.54 2.92
C VAL A 70 3.97 2.85 1.42
N GLU A 71 3.84 4.12 1.03
CA GLU A 71 4.03 4.55 -0.35
C GLU A 71 5.46 4.30 -0.83
N THR A 72 6.45 4.58 0.01
CA THR A 72 7.86 4.31 -0.29
C THR A 72 8.07 2.81 -0.56
N TYR A 73 7.43 1.95 0.23
CA TYR A 73 7.48 0.51 0.02
C TYR A 73 6.82 0.10 -1.32
N ILE A 74 5.66 0.67 -1.65
CA ILE A 74 4.98 0.44 -2.94
C ILE A 74 5.86 0.88 -4.12
N ASP A 75 6.54 2.02 -4.01
CA ASP A 75 7.46 2.51 -5.05
C ASP A 75 8.63 1.53 -5.29
N LEU A 76 9.14 0.88 -4.23
CA LEU A 76 10.15 -0.16 -4.37
C LEU A 76 9.61 -1.38 -5.11
N LEU A 77 8.38 -1.79 -4.84
CA LEU A 77 7.71 -2.89 -5.55
C LEU A 77 7.51 -2.56 -7.04
N HIS A 78 7.07 -1.35 -7.37
CA HIS A 78 6.97 -0.90 -8.76
C HIS A 78 8.32 -0.99 -9.49
N ARG A 79 9.41 -0.55 -8.85
CA ARG A 79 10.76 -0.62 -9.43
C ARG A 79 11.23 -2.04 -9.65
N ASP A 80 10.94 -2.96 -8.73
CA ASP A 80 11.27 -4.38 -8.88
C ASP A 80 10.45 -5.01 -10.01
N LEU A 81 9.15 -4.75 -10.09
CA LEU A 81 8.30 -5.22 -11.19
C LEU A 81 8.80 -4.71 -12.55
N ALA A 82 9.10 -3.42 -12.67
CA ALA A 82 9.64 -2.82 -13.89
C ALA A 82 10.99 -3.45 -14.29
N ARG A 83 11.84 -3.79 -13.31
CA ARG A 83 13.12 -4.46 -13.57
C ARG A 83 12.92 -5.89 -14.07
N ARG A 84 11.92 -6.62 -13.58
CA ARG A 84 11.63 -8.00 -14.00
C ARG A 84 10.94 -8.08 -15.36
N ALA A 85 10.31 -7.00 -15.81
CA ALA A 85 9.64 -6.91 -17.10
C ALA A 85 10.57 -6.53 -18.26
N ALA A 86 11.82 -6.11 -17.98
CA ALA A 86 12.86 -5.75 -18.94
C ALA A 86 13.76 -6.93 -19.29
#